data_AF-A0A2V1CEJ3-F1
#
_entry.id   AF-A0A2V1CEJ3-F1
#
_cell.length_a   1.000
_cell.length_b   1.000
_cell.length_c   1.000
_cell.angle_alpha   90.00
_cell.angle_beta   90.00
_cell.angle_gamma   90.00
#
_symmetry.space_group_name_H-M   'P 1'
#
loop_
_entity.id
_entity.type
_entity.pdbx_description
1 polymer ?
#
loop_
_entity_poly.entity_id
_entity_poly.type
_entity_poly.pdbx_seq_one_letter_code
_entity_poly.pdbx_strand_id
1 'polypeptide(L)' 'MGGEGSVGLGSGQVRGMKVRSSVKKLCEGCKSVRRKGGKTGKGHVYIICSLNPKHKQRQGK' A
#
# COMPACT_ATOMS: atom_id res chain seq x y z
N MET A 1 40.25 -2.92 4.71
CA MET A 1 39.55 -3.96 3.90
C MET A 1 38.57 -4.66 4.81
N GLY A 2 37.30 -4.91 4.49
CA GLY A 2 36.60 -4.81 3.23
C GLY A 2 35.27 -4.09 3.36
N GLY A 3 34.86 -3.45 2.27
CA GLY A 3 33.56 -2.82 2.14
C GLY A 3 32.48 -3.88 1.96
N GLU A 4 31.34 -3.64 2.60
CA GLU A 4 30.13 -4.40 2.40
C GLU A 4 29.18 -3.59 1.52
N GLY A 5 29.31 -3.87 0.23
CA GLY A 5 28.21 -3.99 -0.74
C GLY A 5 27.02 -3.06 -0.58
N SER A 6 27.07 -1.97 -1.34
CA SER A 6 25.90 -1.36 -1.97
C SER A 6 25.02 -2.42 -2.66
N VAL A 7 23.79 -2.63 -2.19
CA VAL A 7 22.70 -3.23 -2.98
C VAL A 7 21.62 -2.18 -3.22
N GLY A 8 21.80 -1.44 -4.31
CA GLY A 8 20.73 -0.70 -4.94
C GLY A 8 19.70 -1.67 -5.52
N LEU A 9 18.58 -1.84 -4.82
CA LEU A 9 17.40 -2.49 -5.39
C LEU A 9 16.52 -1.39 -5.98
N GLY A 10 16.65 -1.22 -7.31
CA GLY A 10 15.84 -0.30 -8.10
C GLY A 10 14.35 -0.46 -7.80
N SER A 11 13.75 0.58 -7.22
CA SER A 11 12.31 0.67 -6.98
C SER A 11 11.58 1.01 -8.28
N GLY A 12 11.72 0.13 -9.27
CA GLY A 12 11.17 0.26 -10.60
C GLY A 12 9.87 -0.49 -10.82
N GLN A 13 9.09 -0.82 -9.78
CA GLN A 13 7.79 -1.49 -9.98
C GLN A 13 6.89 -1.33 -8.75
N VAL A 14 5.74 -0.68 -8.93
CA VAL A 14 4.45 -1.39 -8.97
C VAL A 14 3.36 -0.45 -9.46
N ARG A 15 2.84 -0.72 -10.67
CA ARG A 15 1.54 -0.23 -11.13
C ARG A 15 0.38 -0.94 -10.36
N GLY A 16 0.55 -1.18 -9.06
CA GLY A 16 -0.25 -2.13 -8.28
C GLY A 16 -0.36 -1.78 -6.80
N MET A 17 -1.40 -2.31 -6.15
CA MET A 17 -1.78 -2.01 -4.77
C MET A 17 -0.79 -2.56 -3.75
N LYS A 18 -0.30 -1.72 -2.83
CA LYS A 18 0.68 -2.11 -1.80
C LYS A 18 0.01 -2.59 -0.52
N VAL A 19 0.29 -3.81 -0.06
CA VAL A 19 -0.21 -4.29 1.24
C VAL A 19 0.72 -3.80 2.35
N ARG A 20 0.16 -3.21 3.40
CA ARG A 20 0.88 -2.71 4.58
C ARG A 20 0.07 -3.01 5.85
N SER A 21 0.73 -3.13 7.00
CA SER A 21 0.06 -3.31 8.31
C SER A 21 -0.66 -2.03 8.76
N SER A 22 -0.04 -0.87 8.52
CA SER A 22 -0.65 0.45 8.72
C SER A 22 -0.89 1.15 7.39
N VAL A 23 -2.09 1.67 7.20
CA VAL A 23 -2.47 2.44 6.01
C VAL A 23 -2.79 3.89 6.38
N LYS A 24 -2.20 4.83 5.65
CA LYS A 24 -2.39 6.28 5.83
C LYS A 24 -2.65 6.95 4.49
N LYS A 25 -3.39 8.07 4.51
CA LYS A 25 -3.56 8.94 3.34
C LYS A 25 -2.26 9.71 3.11
N LEU A 26 -1.79 9.74 1.86
CA LEU A 26 -0.54 10.42 1.47
C LEU A 26 -0.76 11.73 0.73
N CYS A 27 -1.94 11.91 0.14
CA CYS A 27 -2.34 13.13 -0.54
C CYS A 27 -3.86 13.36 -0.40
N GLU A 28 -4.33 14.52 -0.84
CA GLU A 28 -5.74 14.94 -0.78
C GLU A 28 -6.67 14.03 -1.61
N GLY A 29 -6.15 13.46 -2.71
CA GLY A 29 -6.88 12.49 -3.53
C GLY A 29 -7.01 11.09 -2.92
N CYS A 30 -6.39 10.82 -1.77
CA CYS A 30 -6.46 9.52 -1.10
C CYS A 30 -7.75 9.37 -0.28
N LYS A 31 -8.55 8.36 -0.61
CA LYS A 31 -9.78 8.01 0.12
C LYS A 31 -9.58 6.70 0.88
N SER A 32 -10.01 6.71 2.14
CA SER A 32 -10.05 5.52 3.00
C SER A 32 -11.38 4.81 2.84
N VAL A 33 -11.36 3.57 2.36
CA VAL A 33 -12.55 2.77 2.07
C VAL A 33 -12.46 1.46 2.84
N ARG A 34 -13.50 1.12 3.61
CA ARG A 34 -13.61 -0.18 4.28
C ARG A 34 -14.49 -1.09 3.43
N ARG A 35 -13.98 -2.24 3.02
CA ARG A 35 -14.75 -3.24 2.25
C ARG A 35 -15.12 -4.41 3.18
N LYS A 36 -16.41 -4.77 3.24
CA LYS A 36 -16.91 -5.84 4.10
C LYS A 36 -16.35 -7.19 3.65
N GLY A 37 -15.78 -7.95 4.58
CA GLY A 37 -15.21 -9.27 4.32
C GLY A 37 -16.31 -10.33 4.39
N GLY A 38 -17.08 -10.50 3.33
CA GLY A 38 -18.08 -11.57 3.21
C GLY A 38 -19.08 -11.66 4.37
N LYS A 39 -19.62 -12.88 4.60
CA LYS A 39 -20.66 -13.18 5.61
C LYS A 39 -20.10 -13.46 7.01
N THR A 40 -18.81 -13.76 7.14
CA THR A 40 -18.18 -14.28 8.38
C THR A 40 -16.92 -13.52 8.81
N GLY A 41 -16.48 -12.49 8.09
CA GLY A 41 -15.17 -11.86 8.29
C GLY A 41 -15.19 -10.37 8.67
N LYS A 42 -14.14 -9.95 9.39
CA LYS A 42 -13.80 -8.53 9.55
C LYS A 42 -13.35 -7.97 8.19
N GLY A 43 -13.92 -6.83 7.78
CA GLY A 43 -13.56 -6.15 6.54
C GLY A 43 -12.13 -5.61 6.53
N HIS A 44 -11.58 -5.40 5.34
CA HIS A 44 -10.26 -4.80 5.17
C HIS A 44 -10.37 -3.31 4.84
N VAL A 45 -9.43 -2.51 5.34
CA VAL A 45 -9.28 -1.09 4.99
C VAL A 45 -8.40 -0.98 3.75
N TYR A 46 -8.84 -0.15 2.80
CA TYR A 46 -8.13 0.17 1.58
C TYR A 46 -7.96 1.69 1.48
N ILE A 47 -6.81 2.13 0.97
CA ILE A 47 -6.58 3.49 0.50
C ILE A 47 -6.60 3.42 -1.01
N ILE A 48 -7.55 4.12 -1.60
CA ILE A 48 -7.62 4.34 -3.04
C ILE A 48 -7.19 5.77 -3.34
N CYS A 49 -6.55 5.99 -4.48
CA CYS A 49 -6.18 7.32 -4.95
C CYS A 49 -6.47 7.39 -6.44
N SER A 50 -7.20 8.42 -6.84
CA SER A 50 -7.52 8.68 -8.25
C SER A 50 -6.39 9.43 -8.97
N LEU A 51 -5.65 10.27 -8.23
CA LEU A 51 -4.58 11.12 -8.77
C LEU A 51 -3.30 10.33 -9.04
N ASN A 52 -2.94 9.43 -8.11
CA ASN A 52 -1.67 8.71 -8.15
C ASN A 52 -1.85 7.22 -7.79
N PRO A 53 -1.61 6.28 -8.71
CA PRO A 53 -1.78 4.85 -8.45
C PRO A 53 -0.77 4.31 -7.43
N LYS A 54 0.36 5.01 -7.22
CA LYS A 54 1.39 4.66 -6.22
C LYS A 54 0.88 4.72 -4.77
N HIS A 55 -0.20 5.46 -4.51
CA HIS A 55 -0.75 5.61 -3.15
C HIS A 55 -1.76 4.53 -2.77
N LYS A 56 -2.10 3.61 -3.70
CA LYS A 56 -3.05 2.52 -3.45
C LYS A 56 -2.46 1.56 -2.41
N GLN A 57 -3.09 1.48 -1.23
CA GLN A 57 -2.63 0.64 -0.12
C GLN A 57 -3.75 -0.24 0.48
N ARG A 58 -3.48 -1.49 0.84
CA ARG A 58 -4.42 -2.39 1.56
C ARG A 58 -3.89 -2.69 2.95
N GLN A 59 -4.75 -2.62 3.95
CA GLN A 59 -4.43 -3.05 5.30
C GLN A 59 -4.42 -4.59 5.37
N GLY A 60 -3.20 -5.15 5.47
CA GLY A 60 -2.99 -6.53 5.88
C GLY A 60 -3.29 -6.70 7.37
N LYS A 61 -3.48 -7.94 7.81
CA LYS A 61 -3.46 -8.25 9.26
C LYS A 61 -2.05 -8.08 9.79
#